data_AF-A0A182N4U5-F1
#
_entry.id   AF-A0A182N4U5-F1
#
_cell.length_a   1.000
_cell.length_b   1.000
_cell.length_c   1.000
_cell.angle_alpha   90.00
_cell.angle_beta   90.00
_cell.angle_gamma   90.00
#
_symmetry.space_group_name_H-M   'P 1'
#
loop_
_entity.id
_entity.type
_entity.pdbx_description
1 polymer ?
#
loop_
_entity_poly.entity_id
_entity_poly.type
_entity_poly.pdbx_seq_one_letter_code
_entity_poly.pdbx_strand_id
1 'polypeptide(L)'
;MFHFRQPVPGFNAVIHTNVPVGSGLSSSAALEVATLTFLQQLTGKTIGSESEAAKMCQRAEHTFANVPCGIMDQLIAIGGRADHALLIDCR
;
A
#
# COMPACT_ATOMS: atom_id res chain seq x y z
N MET A 1 -0.85 -15.66 4.02
CA MET A 1 0.42 -15.24 3.39
C MET A 1 0.10 -14.11 2.40
N PHE A 2 0.38 -12.87 2.77
CA PHE A 2 -0.13 -11.64 2.12
C PHE A 2 0.59 -11.33 0.80
N HIS A 3 0.12 -11.90 -0.31
CA HIS A 3 0.60 -11.57 -1.66
C HIS A 3 -0.60 -11.40 -2.60
N PHE A 4 -0.43 -10.60 -3.65
CA PHE A 4 -1.43 -10.46 -4.70
C PHE A 4 -1.39 -11.69 -5.61
N ARG A 5 -2.19 -12.71 -5.27
CA ARG A 5 -2.16 -14.05 -5.90
C ARG A 5 -3.04 -14.17 -7.15
N GLN A 6 -3.30 -13.06 -7.84
CA GLN A 6 -4.14 -13.05 -9.03
C GLN A 6 -3.26 -12.88 -10.27
N PRO A 7 -3.62 -13.50 -11.41
CA PRO A 7 -2.93 -13.24 -12.67
C PRO A 7 -3.00 -11.74 -12.98
N VAL A 8 -1.85 -11.13 -13.24
CA VAL A 8 -1.74 -9.73 -13.65
C VAL A 8 -1.32 -9.71 -15.12
N PRO A 9 -2.12 -9.13 -16.04
CA PRO A 9 -1.70 -8.98 -17.43
C PRO A 9 -0.53 -8.00 -17.51
N GLY A 10 0.29 -8.09 -18.57
CA GLY A 10 1.30 -7.06 -18.82
C GLY A 10 0.66 -5.69 -19.03
N PHE A 11 1.27 -4.64 -18.48
CA PHE A 11 0.78 -3.26 -18.59
C PHE A 11 1.93 -2.27 -18.70
N ASN A 12 1.61 -1.07 -19.20
CA ASN A 12 2.46 0.11 -19.09
C ASN A 12 1.81 1.05 -18.07
N ALA A 13 2.61 1.58 -17.16
CA ALA A 13 2.14 2.52 -16.13
C ALA A 13 3.11 3.69 -16.02
N VAL A 14 2.56 4.87 -15.70
CA VAL A 14 3.32 6.07 -15.35
C VAL A 14 3.05 6.37 -13.89
N ILE A 15 4.11 6.55 -13.10
CA ILE A 15 4.01 6.95 -11.70
C ILE A 15 4.26 8.46 -11.63
N HIS A 16 3.33 9.18 -11.02
CA HIS A 16 3.48 10.59 -10.71
C HIS A 16 3.08 10.83 -9.26
N THR A 17 3.85 11.64 -8.53
CA THR A 17 3.61 11.91 -7.12
C THR A 17 3.98 13.34 -6.76
N ASN A 18 3.21 13.93 -5.86
CA ASN A 18 3.53 15.17 -5.16
C ASN A 18 3.93 14.93 -3.69
N VAL A 19 3.93 13.67 -3.22
CA VAL A 19 4.44 13.31 -1.89
C VAL A 19 5.96 13.43 -1.93
N PRO A 20 6.57 14.30 -1.11
CA PRO A 20 8.01 14.51 -1.16
C PRO A 20 8.78 13.24 -0.79
N VAL A 21 9.64 12.79 -1.70
CA VAL A 21 10.36 11.51 -1.57
C VAL A 21 11.40 11.61 -0.46
N GLY A 22 11.42 10.62 0.43
CA GLY A 22 12.43 10.53 1.51
C GLY A 22 12.28 11.58 2.62
N SER A 23 11.14 12.26 2.69
CA SER A 23 10.89 13.34 3.65
C SER A 23 10.28 12.89 5.00
N GLY A 24 10.06 11.59 5.18
CA GLY A 24 9.32 11.05 6.32
C GLY A 24 7.79 11.16 6.18
N LEU A 25 7.28 11.54 5.00
CA LEU A 25 5.85 11.57 4.68
C LEU A 25 5.36 10.29 3.97
N SER A 26 6.01 9.16 4.25
CA SER A 26 5.57 7.82 3.80
C SER A 26 5.38 7.68 2.28
N SER A 27 6.28 8.28 1.49
CA SER A 27 6.24 8.18 0.02
C SER A 27 6.34 6.74 -0.50
N SER A 28 6.97 5.82 0.25
CA SER A 28 7.04 4.39 -0.10
C SER A 28 5.67 3.72 0.05
N ALA A 29 5.04 3.83 1.22
CA ALA A 29 3.70 3.31 1.45
C ALA A 29 2.66 3.90 0.48
N ALA A 30 2.76 5.19 0.15
CA ALA A 30 1.90 5.81 -0.86
C ALA A 30 2.04 5.12 -2.23
N LEU A 31 3.26 4.82 -2.66
CA LEU A 31 3.51 4.11 -3.92
C LEU A 31 3.01 2.66 -3.87
N GLU A 32 3.22 1.95 -2.77
CA GLU A 32 2.77 0.56 -2.57
C GLU A 32 1.24 0.46 -2.62
N VAL A 33 0.55 1.32 -1.88
CA VAL A 33 -0.92 1.35 -1.80
C VAL A 33 -1.53 1.79 -3.12
N ALA A 34 -0.94 2.80 -3.79
CA ALA A 34 -1.37 3.20 -5.13
C ALA A 34 -1.22 2.05 -6.14
N THR A 35 -0.11 1.31 -6.08
CA THR A 35 0.13 0.15 -6.95
C THR A 35 -0.86 -0.98 -6.66
N LEU A 36 -1.11 -1.31 -5.39
CA LEU A 36 -2.12 -2.31 -5.03
C LEU A 36 -3.50 -1.90 -5.54
N THR A 37 -3.88 -0.64 -5.35
CA THR A 37 -5.16 -0.10 -5.84
C THR A 37 -5.28 -0.19 -7.35
N PHE A 38 -4.23 0.16 -8.09
CA PHE A 38 -4.15 0.00 -9.54
C PHE A 38 -4.32 -1.47 -9.96
N LEU A 39 -3.64 -2.41 -9.30
CA LEU A 39 -3.76 -3.85 -9.62
C LEU A 39 -5.17 -4.40 -9.34
N GLN A 40 -5.83 -3.93 -8.28
CA GLN A 40 -7.22 -4.29 -8.01
C GLN A 40 -8.15 -3.83 -9.15
N GLN A 41 -7.95 -2.60 -9.65
CA GLN A 41 -8.71 -2.07 -10.79
C GLN A 41 -8.39 -2.80 -12.11
N LEU A 42 -7.11 -3.06 -12.38
CA LEU A 42 -6.66 -3.74 -13.59
C LEU A 42 -7.20 -5.17 -13.70
N THR A 43 -7.29 -5.89 -12.57
CA THR A 43 -7.69 -7.30 -12.54
C THR A 43 -9.15 -7.53 -12.15
N GLY A 44 -9.85 -6.50 -11.66
CA GLY A 44 -11.19 -6.62 -11.09
C GLY A 44 -11.24 -7.43 -9.79
N LYS A 45 -10.11 -7.60 -9.10
CA LYS A 45 -9.99 -8.40 -7.88
C LYS A 45 -9.74 -7.48 -6.70
N THR A 46 -10.65 -7.50 -5.72
CA THR A 46 -10.55 -6.67 -4.52
C THR A 46 -10.04 -7.46 -3.33
N ILE A 47 -9.26 -6.81 -2.47
CA ILE A 47 -8.88 -7.33 -1.16
C ILE A 47 -10.03 -7.04 -0.20
N GLY A 48 -10.47 -8.04 0.56
CA GLY A 48 -11.67 -7.95 1.40
C GLY A 48 -11.50 -7.11 2.67
N SER A 49 -10.27 -6.73 3.02
CA SER A 49 -9.95 -6.02 4.26
C SER A 49 -8.82 -5.01 4.05
N GLU A 50 -9.00 -3.80 4.58
CA GLU A 50 -7.96 -2.76 4.60
C GLU A 50 -6.71 -3.22 5.37
N SER A 51 -6.89 -4.00 6.44
CA SER A 51 -5.77 -4.57 7.21
C SER A 51 -4.99 -5.59 6.38
N GLU A 52 -5.68 -6.42 5.59
CA GLU A 52 -5.02 -7.36 4.69
C GLU A 52 -4.26 -6.64 3.58
N ALA A 53 -4.86 -5.62 2.98
CA ALA A 53 -4.22 -4.76 1.99
C ALA A 53 -2.96 -4.08 2.57
N ALA A 54 -3.05 -3.53 3.78
CA ALA A 54 -1.91 -2.91 4.45
C ALA A 54 -0.78 -3.91 4.71
N LYS A 55 -1.11 -5.13 5.17
CA LYS A 55 -0.13 -6.21 5.37
C LYS A 55 0.49 -6.68 4.05
N MET A 56 -0.23 -6.62 2.94
CA MET A 56 0.32 -6.92 1.61
C MET A 56 1.35 -5.88 1.17
N CYS A 57 1.04 -4.59 1.32
CA CYS A 57 1.97 -3.50 1.04
C CYS A 57 3.21 -3.57 1.94
N GLN A 58 3.02 -3.70 3.26
CA GLN A 58 4.11 -3.86 4.24
C GLN A 58 5.01 -5.05 3.89
N ARG A 59 4.40 -6.16 3.46
CA ARG A 59 5.16 -7.34 3.04
C ARG A 59 6.02 -7.04 1.81
N ALA A 60 5.54 -6.25 0.85
CA ALA A 60 6.32 -5.82 -0.30
C ALA A 60 7.52 -4.96 0.14
N GLU A 61 7.33 -4.03 1.08
CA GLU A 61 8.41 -3.22 1.65
C GLU A 61 9.48 -4.10 2.32
N HIS A 62 9.04 -5.08 3.12
CA HIS A 62 9.94 -5.99 3.82
C HIS A 62 10.69 -6.95 2.90
N THR A 63 10.05 -7.47 1.85
CA THR A 63 10.59 -8.60 1.07
C THR A 63 11.17 -8.22 -0.29
N PHE A 64 10.73 -7.11 -0.86
CA PHE A 64 11.26 -6.61 -2.13
C PHE A 64 12.21 -5.44 -1.90
N ALA A 65 11.78 -4.43 -1.12
CA ALA A 65 12.64 -3.30 -0.79
C ALA A 65 13.64 -3.60 0.35
N ASN A 66 13.44 -4.68 1.10
CA ASN A 66 14.25 -5.10 2.26
C ASN A 66 14.31 -4.04 3.38
N VAL A 67 13.22 -3.28 3.55
CA VAL A 67 13.12 -2.24 4.57
C VAL A 67 12.31 -2.78 5.76
N PRO A 68 12.89 -2.89 6.96
CA PRO A 68 12.14 -3.26 8.15
C PRO A 68 11.29 -2.07 8.63
N CYS A 69 9.97 -2.19 8.55
CA CYS A 69 9.03 -1.15 8.96
C CYS A 69 7.84 -1.68 9.77
N GLY A 70 7.16 -0.79 10.50
CA GLY A 70 5.85 -1.05 11.09
C GLY A 70 4.74 -1.11 10.01
N ILE A 71 3.47 -1.09 10.44
CA ILE A 71 2.30 -1.13 9.53
C ILE A 71 1.57 0.23 9.41
N MET A 72 2.02 1.22 10.18
CA MET A 72 1.34 2.51 10.35
C MET A 72 1.11 3.21 9.00
N ASP A 73 2.18 3.33 8.22
CA ASP A 73 2.22 4.05 6.95
C ASP A 73 1.24 3.44 5.92
N GLN A 74 1.21 2.11 5.82
CA GLN A 74 0.29 1.41 4.94
C GLN A 74 -1.17 1.54 5.41
N LEU A 75 -1.44 1.47 6.72
CA LEU A 75 -2.79 1.61 7.26
C LEU A 75 -3.36 3.01 7.04
N ILE A 76 -2.58 4.07 7.32
CA ILE A 76 -3.06 5.43 7.11
C ILE A 76 -3.21 5.76 5.62
N ALA A 77 -2.34 5.23 4.76
CA ALA A 77 -2.45 5.42 3.30
C ALA A 77 -3.69 4.73 2.72
N ILE A 78 -4.17 3.64 3.32
CA ILE A 78 -5.40 2.93 2.89
C ILE A 78 -6.66 3.51 3.53
N GLY A 79 -6.67 3.63 4.85
CA GLY A 79 -7.87 3.92 5.64
C GLY A 79 -8.03 5.39 6.05
N GLY A 80 -7.15 6.27 5.58
CA GLY A 80 -7.20 7.70 5.86
C GLY A 80 -8.52 8.32 5.41
N ARG A 81 -9.05 9.24 6.23
CA ARG A 81 -10.26 10.01 5.92
C ARG A 81 -9.95 11.49 6.05
N ALA A 82 -10.51 12.29 5.14
CA ALA A 82 -10.38 13.74 5.19
C ALA A 82 -10.79 14.25 6.57
N ASP A 83 -9.99 15.14 7.15
CA ASP A 83 -10.23 15.79 8.44
C ASP A 83 -10.29 14.84 9.66
N HIS A 84 -9.75 13.62 9.56
CA HIS A 84 -9.73 12.66 10.66
C HIS A 84 -8.34 12.06 10.88
N ALA A 85 -7.97 11.88 12.14
CA ALA A 85 -6.88 10.99 12.52
C ALA A 85 -7.38 9.54 12.59
N LEU A 86 -6.50 8.58 12.30
CA LEU A 86 -6.78 7.16 12.43
C LEU A 86 -6.09 6.60 13.68
N LEU A 87 -6.87 6.06 14.61
CA LEU A 87 -6.32 5.29 15.72
C LEU A 87 -5.89 3.91 15.19
N ILE A 88 -4.60 3.62 15.32
CA ILE A 88 -4.02 2.33 14.95
C ILE A 88 -3.59 1.62 16.24
N ASP A 89 -4.26 0.51 16.56
CA ASP A 89 -3.86 -0.39 17.64
C ASP A 89 -3.23 -1.65 17.04
N CYS A 90 -1.93 -1.84 17.31
CA CYS A 90 -1.12 -2.94 16.79
C CYS A 90 -0.86 -4.04 17.83
N ARG A 91 -1.58 -4.03 18.96
CA ARG A 91 -1.47 -5.06 20.01
C ARG A 91 -2.03 -6.42 19.57
#